data_AF-A0AA49II68-F1
#
_entry.id   AF-A0AA49II68-F1
#
_cell.length_a   1.000
_cell.length_b   1.000
_cell.length_c   1.000
_cell.angle_alpha   90.00
_cell.angle_beta   90.00
_cell.angle_gamma   90.00
#
_symmetry.space_group_name_H-M   'P 1'
#
loop_
_entity.id
_entity.type
_entity.pdbx_description
1 polymer ?
#
loop_
_entity_poly.entity_id
_entity_poly.type
_entity_poly.pdbx_seq_one_letter_code
_entity_poly.pdbx_strand_id
1 'polypeptide(L)'
;MYPKGRKIQFEESDEPCIIYCVLKKLGIMNSSGQINVDMYRKRVQQAHQLDSISVTNDNGSACIESAEATQHKQDVCKKAKVFNDCTHLYR
;
A
#
# COMPACT_ATOMS: atom_id res chain seq x y z
N MET A 1 -11.67 -17.45 11.14
CA MET A 1 -12.45 -18.41 10.30
C MET A 1 -13.11 -17.59 9.21
N TYR A 2 -12.69 -17.71 7.95
CA TYR A 2 -13.34 -17.00 6.83
C TYR A 2 -14.76 -17.56 6.64
N PRO A 3 -15.79 -16.72 6.46
CA PRO A 3 -17.16 -17.20 6.33
C PRO A 3 -17.28 -18.05 5.06
N LYS A 4 -17.48 -19.37 5.24
CA LYS A 4 -17.75 -20.28 4.13
C LYS A 4 -19.16 -19.97 3.59
N GLY A 5 -19.24 -19.52 2.33
CA GLY A 5 -20.51 -19.38 1.61
C GLY A 5 -20.99 -17.95 1.30
N ARG A 6 -20.30 -16.89 1.75
CA ARG A 6 -20.55 -15.54 1.21
C ARG A 6 -19.66 -15.30 0.00
N LYS A 7 -20.27 -15.11 -1.18
CA LYS A 7 -19.58 -14.48 -2.31
C LYS A 7 -19.33 -13.02 -1.90
N ILE A 8 -18.09 -12.68 -1.60
CA ILE A 8 -17.68 -11.28 -1.41
C ILE A 8 -17.70 -10.67 -2.80
N GLN A 9 -18.64 -9.74 -3.03
CA GLN A 9 -18.62 -8.89 -4.22
C GLN A 9 -17.70 -7.72 -3.86
N PHE A 10 -16.63 -7.57 -4.61
CA PHE A 10 -15.77 -6.40 -4.50
C PHE A 10 -16.29 -5.35 -5.48
N GLU A 11 -16.57 -4.16 -4.97
CA GLU A 11 -16.85 -3.00 -5.79
C GLU A 11 -15.57 -2.20 -6.02
N GLU A 12 -15.53 -1.36 -7.06
CA GLU A 12 -14.37 -0.51 -7.34
C GLU A 12 -14.06 0.45 -6.17
N SER A 13 -15.09 0.83 -5.40
CA SER A 13 -14.98 1.61 -4.17
C SER A 13 -14.23 0.90 -3.04
N ASP A 14 -14.11 -0.44 -3.07
CA ASP A 14 -13.39 -1.24 -2.06
C ASP A 14 -11.88 -1.26 -2.28
N GLU A 15 -11.42 -0.94 -3.50
CA GLU A 15 -10.01 -0.97 -3.90
C GLU A 15 -9.07 -0.28 -2.90
N PRO A 16 -9.35 0.94 -2.39
CA PRO A 16 -8.45 1.61 -1.44
C PRO A 16 -8.26 0.81 -0.14
N CYS A 17 -9.33 0.17 0.35
CA CYS A 17 -9.27 -0.62 1.58
C CYS A 17 -8.64 -2.00 1.36
N ILE A 18 -8.76 -2.58 0.15
CA ILE A 18 -8.04 -3.79 -0.24
C ILE A 18 -6.54 -3.51 -0.25
N ILE A 19 -6.11 -2.40 -0.88
CA ILE A 19 -4.72 -1.96 -0.89
C ILE A 19 -4.22 -1.75 0.54
N TYR A 20 -4.96 -1.02 1.39
CA TYR A 20 -4.62 -0.86 2.81
C TYR A 20 -4.45 -2.21 3.52
N CYS A 21 -5.36 -3.16 3.30
CA CYS A 21 -5.28 -4.49 3.90
C CYS A 21 -3.97 -5.21 3.54
N VAL A 22 -3.57 -5.14 2.27
CA VAL A 22 -2.30 -5.73 1.80
C VAL A 22 -1.09 -5.02 2.40
N LEU A 23 -1.04 -3.68 2.33
CA LEU A 23 0.05 -2.89 2.90
C LEU A 23 0.21 -3.11 4.41
N LYS A 24 -0.91 -3.24 5.11
CA LYS A 24 -0.94 -3.57 6.54
C LYS A 24 -0.40 -4.97 6.81
N LYS A 25 -0.84 -5.96 6.05
CA LYS A 25 -0.38 -7.36 6.18
C LYS A 25 1.13 -7.50 5.95
N LEU A 26 1.70 -6.67 5.08
CA LEU A 26 3.13 -6.66 4.78
C LEU A 26 3.97 -5.85 5.76
N GLY A 27 3.33 -5.07 6.64
CA GLY A 27 3.97 -4.18 7.60
C GLY A 27 4.43 -2.84 7.01
N ILE A 28 4.03 -2.54 5.77
CA ILE A 28 4.34 -1.26 5.10
C ILE A 28 3.49 -0.13 5.69
N MET A 29 2.28 -0.44 6.15
CA MET A 29 1.40 0.50 6.84
C MET A 29 0.91 -0.09 8.17
N ASN A 30 0.70 0.74 9.19
CA ASN A 30 0.10 0.29 10.46
C ASN A 30 -1.40 0.64 10.56
N SER A 31 -2.05 0.20 11.64
CA SER A 31 -3.48 0.47 11.88
C SER A 31 -3.84 1.96 11.94
N SER A 32 -2.86 2.83 12.19
CA SER A 32 -3.01 4.28 12.29
C SER A 32 -2.72 4.98 10.96
N GLY A 33 -2.44 4.25 9.88
CA GLY A 33 -2.11 4.82 8.57
C GLY A 33 -0.70 5.41 8.47
N GLN A 34 0.21 5.09 9.40
CA GLN A 34 1.61 5.47 9.30
C GLN A 34 2.33 4.51 8.36
N ILE A 35 3.15 5.05 7.46
CA ILE A 35 3.90 4.29 6.47
C ILE A 35 5.31 4.05 6.98
N ASN A 36 5.77 2.80 6.91
CA ASN A 36 7.12 2.40 7.24
C ASN A 36 7.94 2.27 5.94
N VAL A 37 8.71 3.32 5.63
CA VAL A 37 9.60 3.38 4.45
C VAL A 37 10.58 2.22 4.40
N ASP A 38 11.16 1.85 5.54
CA ASP A 38 12.18 0.80 5.58
C ASP A 38 11.57 -0.56 5.24
N MET A 39 10.35 -0.82 5.72
CA MET A 39 9.61 -2.01 5.34
C MET A 39 9.22 -1.97 3.87
N TYR A 40 8.75 -0.84 3.36
CA TYR A 40 8.50 -0.65 1.93
C TYR A 40 9.74 -1.00 1.09
N ARG A 41 10.89 -0.38 1.37
CA ARG A 41 12.15 -0.64 0.67
C ARG A 41 12.55 -2.11 0.73
N LYS A 42 12.45 -2.73 1.91
CA LYS A 42 12.73 -4.17 2.07
C LYS A 42 11.82 -5.03 1.20
N ARG A 43 10.50 -4.75 1.17
CA ARG A 43 9.52 -5.52 0.38
C ARG A 43 9.71 -5.33 -1.12
N VAL A 44 9.98 -4.10 -1.55
CA VAL A 44 10.31 -3.74 -2.93
C VAL A 44 11.60 -4.44 -3.36
N GLN A 45 12.67 -4.40 -2.55
CA GLN A 45 13.90 -5.14 -2.81
C GLN A 45 13.70 -6.66 -2.86
N GLN A 46 12.81 -7.22 -2.04
CA GLN A 46 12.48 -8.65 -2.08
C GLN A 46 11.72 -9.02 -3.37
N ALA A 47 10.81 -8.16 -3.84
CA ALA A 47 10.10 -8.36 -5.10
C ALA A 47 11.05 -8.22 -6.31
N HIS A 48 11.91 -7.19 -6.32
CA HIS A 48 12.89 -6.95 -7.39
C HIS A 48 14.09 -7.91 -7.37
N GLN A 49 14.32 -8.70 -6.32
CA GLN A 49 15.28 -9.81 -6.44
C GLN A 49 14.84 -10.85 -7.49
N LEU A 50 13.55 -10.89 -7.83
CA LEU A 50 13.00 -11.74 -8.88
C LEU A 50 12.93 -11.04 -10.25
N ASP A 51 12.87 -9.70 -10.27
CA ASP A 51 12.84 -8.89 -11.49
C ASP A 51 14.18 -8.18 -11.70
N SER A 52 14.91 -8.52 -12.77
CA SER A 52 16.22 -7.95 -13.16
C SER A 52 16.26 -6.41 -13.38
N ILE A 53 15.18 -5.70 -13.10
CA ILE A 53 15.02 -4.27 -13.27
C ILE A 53 15.44 -3.56 -11.98
N SER A 54 16.69 -3.11 -11.95
CA SER A 54 17.26 -2.27 -10.89
C SER A 54 16.67 -0.86 -10.94
N VAL A 55 15.44 -0.67 -10.50
CA VAL A 55 14.88 0.67 -10.29
C VAL A 55 15.03 1.03 -8.83
N THR A 56 16.23 1.46 -8.48
CA THR A 56 16.57 2.14 -7.23
C THR A 56 16.10 3.60 -7.29
N ASN A 57 14.92 3.89 -7.87
CA ASN A 57 14.33 5.22 -7.75
C ASN A 57 13.44 5.16 -6.52
N ASP A 58 13.96 5.66 -5.41
CA ASP A 58 13.39 5.59 -4.07
C ASP A 58 12.21 6.57 -3.94
N ASN A 59 11.18 6.37 -4.78
CA ASN A 59 9.97 7.17 -4.82
C ASN A 59 9.18 7.06 -3.51
N GLY A 60 9.47 6.06 -2.66
CA GLY A 60 8.78 5.82 -1.40
C GLY A 60 8.73 7.05 -0.49
N SER A 61 9.83 7.80 -0.37
CA SER A 61 9.89 9.01 0.47
C SER A 61 8.99 10.14 -0.08
N ALA A 62 9.06 10.41 -1.39
CA ALA A 62 8.23 11.42 -2.05
C ALA A 62 6.73 11.04 -2.08
N CYS A 63 6.45 9.74 -2.18
CA CYS A 63 5.08 9.21 -2.12
C CYS A 63 4.48 9.26 -0.72
N ILE A 64 5.29 9.25 0.32
CA ILE A 64 4.80 9.49 1.69
C ILE A 64 4.36 10.93 1.84
N GLU A 65 5.13 11.91 1.37
CA GLU A 65 4.72 13.31 1.42
C GLU A 65 3.38 13.51 0.70
N SER A 66 3.20 12.86 -0.45
CA SER A 66 1.93 12.85 -1.19
C SER A 66 0.78 12.19 -0.40
N ALA A 67 1.04 11.05 0.24
CA ALA A 67 0.05 10.36 1.06
C ALA A 67 -0.30 11.12 2.35
N GLU A 68 0.65 11.85 2.93
CA GLU A 68 0.46 12.65 4.15
C GLU A 68 -0.20 14.00 3.89
N ALA A 69 -0.04 14.55 2.68
CA ALA A 69 -0.77 15.73 2.21
C ALA A 69 -2.26 15.46 1.98
N THR A 70 -2.70 14.20 2.02
CA THR A 70 -4.12 13.84 1.89
C THR A 70 -4.90 14.33 3.11
N GLN A 71 -5.78 15.30 2.88
CA GLN A 71 -6.48 16.13 3.88
C GLN A 71 -7.31 15.33 4.91
N HIS A 72 -7.67 14.08 4.60
CA HIS A 72 -8.36 13.17 5.51
C HIS A 72 -7.37 12.24 6.22
N LYS A 73 -6.70 12.75 7.26
CA LYS A 73 -5.80 11.96 8.15
C LYS A 73 -6.45 10.70 8.75
N GLN A 74 -7.79 10.60 8.76
CA GLN A 74 -8.52 9.44 9.28
C GLN A 74 -8.88 8.38 8.23
N ASP A 75 -8.75 8.66 6.93
CA ASP A 75 -9.08 7.68 5.89
C ASP A 75 -7.82 6.91 5.46
N VAL A 76 -7.47 5.91 6.28
CA VAL A 76 -6.30 5.06 6.06
C VAL A 76 -6.36 4.30 4.74
N CYS A 77 -7.55 4.01 4.23
CA CYS A 77 -7.75 3.34 2.95
C CYS A 77 -7.39 4.27 1.78
N LYS A 78 -7.87 5.52 1.79
CA LYS A 78 -7.47 6.50 0.77
C LYS A 78 -5.98 6.81 0.82
N LYS A 79 -5.41 6.94 2.01
CA LYS A 79 -3.96 7.14 2.18
C LYS A 79 -3.15 5.98 1.58
N ALA A 80 -3.61 4.75 1.78
CA ALA A 80 -3.01 3.57 1.16
C ALA A 80 -3.10 3.58 -0.36
N LYS A 81 -4.24 3.99 -0.93
CA LYS A 81 -4.40 4.14 -2.38
C LYS A 81 -3.45 5.20 -2.95
N VAL A 82 -3.41 6.41 -2.39
CA VAL A 82 -2.48 7.46 -2.85
C VAL A 82 -1.03 7.00 -2.82
N PHE A 83 -0.63 6.30 -1.74
CA PHE A 83 0.70 5.74 -1.64
C PHE A 83 0.97 4.65 -2.70
N ASN A 84 0.01 3.75 -2.93
CA ASN A 84 0.11 2.71 -3.95
C ASN A 84 0.19 3.30 -5.37
N ASP A 85 -0.67 4.26 -5.68
CA ASP A 85 -0.74 4.90 -7.00
C ASP A 85 0.57 5.63 -7.32
N CYS A 86 1.18 6.26 -6.31
CA CYS A 86 2.47 6.93 -6.45
C CYS A 86 3.66 5.96 -6.58
N THR A 87 3.62 4.82 -5.87
CA THR A 87 4.70 3.83 -5.88
C THR A 87 4.54 2.77 -6.97
N HIS A 88 3.37 2.68 -7.60
CA HIS A 88 2.98 1.62 -8.53
C HIS A 88 3.23 0.20 -7.99
N LEU A 89 3.08 0.02 -6.68
CA LEU A 89 3.34 -1.24 -5.97
C LEU A 89 2.39 -2.37 -6.40
N TYR A 90 1.12 -2.04 -6.60
CA TYR A 90 0.07 -2.93 -7.06
C TYR A 90 -0.69 -2.30 -8.22
N ARG A 91 -0.99 -3.14 -9.23
CA ARG A 91 -1.80 -2.83 -10.41
C ARG A 91 -3.17 -3.47 -10.32
#